data_AF-A0A1E3NSE2-F1
#
_entry.id   AF-A0A1E3NSE2-F1
#
_cell.length_a   1.000
_cell.length_b   1.000
_cell.length_c   1.000
_cell.angle_alpha   90.00
_cell.angle_beta   90.00
_cell.angle_gamma   90.00
#
_symmetry.space_group_name_H-M   'P 1'
#
loop_
_entity.id
_entity.type
_entity.pdbx_description
1 polymer ?
#
loop_
_entity_poly.entity_id
_entity_poly.type
_entity_poly.pdbx_seq_one_letter_code
_entity_poly.pdbx_strand_id
1 'polypeptide(L)'
;MQTIGTIKNDAIIKLNEAKRICFVANQNLADSFDQLARKEKLTLELSFIVKSLRNHLRIFESLKRSVSLCISDVSRKKSLYFVESKQKINRLEKIYDQMKSIKVDPSLCVTKNCNENRTLYDYINNDHISDIISKMDNHFVLIDSLVDSKIMENIIVRFQNESNYLYNEWESINSFYQKYFIRKENEKELDGLVKNNTELEAEIIDILKDLNTHLDNCINYELQNSKNDAFYDLMQKQSAQKAASMDILQSNCDIISQNCKDIEKFVSIFEDFRNKLIKCFKEIKDFSANVLEKQVQNNLLKITREIKAHFDTLNDYKEDIIQFSEDSLDFIDSYYYLVLEVDRRCALNKKVQNLINDFESELKTLQENDSIKRNQFMSDHAAFLPQNLADFDIINSKFPQLELSYTLENLPSLRKSIVEESINKLKASHTDIR
;
A
#
# COMPACT_ATOMS: atom_id res chain seq x y z
N MET A 1 -74.50 49.60 48.07
CA MET A 1 -74.27 48.34 48.81
C MET A 1 -74.35 47.20 47.81
N GLN A 2 -73.26 46.45 47.59
CA GLN A 2 -73.38 45.15 46.93
C GLN A 2 -74.24 44.24 47.82
N THR A 3 -74.93 43.26 47.24
CA THR A 3 -75.60 42.18 47.98
C THR A 3 -74.69 40.95 48.02
N ILE A 4 -74.87 40.04 48.98
CA ILE A 4 -74.07 38.80 49.05
C ILE A 4 -74.17 37.97 47.75
N GLY A 5 -75.34 37.94 47.10
CA GLY A 5 -75.53 37.26 45.81
C GLY A 5 -74.68 37.85 44.68
N THR A 6 -74.49 39.18 44.66
CA THR A 6 -73.57 39.83 43.72
C THR A 6 -72.09 39.52 44.01
N ILE A 7 -71.68 39.41 45.28
CA ILE A 7 -70.30 39.07 45.66
C ILE A 7 -69.98 37.61 45.30
N LYS A 8 -70.93 36.69 45.54
CA LYS A 8 -70.80 35.28 45.15
C LYS A 8 -70.68 35.11 43.64
N ASN A 9 -71.53 35.79 42.86
CA ASN A 9 -71.45 35.71 41.39
C ASN A 9 -70.12 36.27 40.86
N ASP A 10 -69.62 37.37 41.43
CA ASP A 10 -68.29 37.90 41.12
C ASP A 10 -67.17 36.90 41.46
N ALA A 11 -67.24 36.23 42.61
CA ALA A 11 -66.30 35.18 43.00
C ALA A 11 -66.32 33.97 42.04
N ILE A 12 -67.51 33.54 41.57
CA ILE A 12 -67.64 32.46 40.59
C ILE A 12 -67.01 32.85 39.25
N ILE A 13 -67.28 34.07 38.76
CA ILE A 13 -66.74 34.57 37.50
C ILE A 13 -65.20 34.63 37.58
N LYS A 14 -64.66 35.27 38.63
CA LYS A 14 -63.21 35.39 38.84
C LYS A 14 -62.53 34.02 39.00
N LEU A 15 -63.12 33.08 39.72
CA LEU A 15 -62.57 31.73 39.86
C LEU A 15 -62.55 30.97 38.53
N ASN A 16 -63.61 31.08 37.72
CA ASN A 16 -63.64 30.43 36.41
C ASN A 16 -62.63 31.06 35.42
N GLU A 17 -62.48 32.37 35.46
CA GLU A 17 -61.47 33.08 34.68
C GLU A 17 -60.05 32.69 35.12
N ALA A 18 -59.79 32.66 36.43
CA ALA A 18 -58.53 32.22 37.01
C ALA A 18 -58.17 30.80 36.57
N LYS A 19 -59.13 29.86 36.66
CA LYS A 19 -58.94 28.47 36.21
C LYS A 19 -58.59 28.40 34.73
N ARG A 20 -59.21 29.23 33.88
CA ARG A 20 -58.93 29.26 32.43
C ARG A 20 -57.51 29.75 32.14
N ILE A 21 -57.07 30.83 32.77
CA ILE A 21 -55.74 31.40 32.55
C ILE A 21 -54.66 30.44 33.07
N CYS A 22 -54.88 29.87 34.26
CA CYS A 22 -53.98 28.88 34.86
C CYS A 22 -53.89 27.59 34.03
N PHE A 23 -54.99 27.16 33.40
CA PHE A 23 -54.98 26.00 32.51
C PHE A 23 -54.00 26.17 31.35
N VAL A 24 -53.98 27.36 30.72
CA VAL A 24 -53.06 27.66 29.61
C VAL A 24 -51.61 27.70 30.10
N ALA A 25 -51.34 28.37 31.22
CA ALA A 25 -50.00 28.41 31.79
C ALA A 25 -49.50 27.01 32.20
N ASN A 26 -50.36 26.20 32.79
CA ASN A 26 -50.04 24.82 33.18
C ASN A 26 -49.77 23.92 31.95
N GLN A 27 -50.51 24.12 30.85
CA GLN A 27 -50.23 23.42 29.60
C GLN A 27 -48.84 23.80 29.05
N ASN A 28 -48.51 25.09 29.03
CA ASN A 28 -47.18 25.57 28.60
C ASN A 28 -46.05 25.03 29.49
N LEU A 29 -46.28 24.94 30.81
CA LEU A 29 -45.33 24.34 31.75
C LEU A 29 -45.13 22.84 31.45
N ALA A 30 -46.21 22.09 31.29
CA ALA A 30 -46.14 20.67 30.97
C ALA A 30 -45.37 20.42 29.66
N ASP A 31 -45.68 21.17 28.61
CA ASP A 31 -44.97 21.09 27.32
C ASP A 31 -43.47 21.45 27.47
N SER A 32 -43.15 22.46 28.29
CA SER A 32 -41.76 22.86 28.56
C SER A 32 -40.98 21.79 29.33
N PHE A 33 -41.61 21.14 30.32
CA PHE A 33 -40.98 20.02 31.04
C PHE A 33 -40.72 18.83 30.12
N ASP A 34 -41.67 18.51 29.24
CA ASP A 34 -41.48 17.49 28.21
C ASP A 34 -40.32 17.82 27.27
N GLN A 35 -40.19 19.09 26.86
CA GLN A 35 -39.07 19.55 26.03
C GLN A 35 -37.72 19.49 26.76
N LEU A 36 -37.68 19.82 28.05
CA LEU A 36 -36.48 19.70 28.88
C LEU A 36 -36.04 18.25 29.02
N ALA A 37 -36.98 17.33 29.29
CA ALA A 37 -36.71 15.90 29.34
C ALA A 37 -36.18 15.37 27.99
N ARG A 38 -36.73 15.85 26.86
CA ARG A 38 -36.18 15.56 25.52
C ARG A 38 -34.77 16.10 25.34
N LYS A 39 -34.48 17.33 25.79
CA LYS A 39 -33.14 17.92 25.75
C LYS A 39 -32.12 17.09 26.52
N GLU A 40 -32.46 16.58 27.71
CA GLU A 40 -31.55 15.71 28.48
C GLU A 40 -31.19 14.43 27.72
N LYS A 41 -32.21 13.74 27.18
CA LYS A 41 -32.00 12.55 26.38
C LYS A 41 -31.15 12.86 25.13
N LEU A 42 -31.50 13.93 24.44
CA LEU A 42 -30.80 14.37 23.25
C LEU A 42 -29.35 14.74 23.56
N THR A 43 -29.08 15.33 24.73
CA THR A 43 -27.72 15.71 25.13
C THR A 43 -26.78 14.50 25.20
N LEU A 44 -27.25 13.38 25.77
CA LEU A 44 -26.49 12.14 25.86
C LEU A 44 -26.22 11.54 24.47
N GLU A 45 -27.25 11.49 23.63
CA GLU A 45 -27.17 11.01 22.24
C GLU A 45 -26.16 11.82 21.44
N LEU A 46 -26.25 13.16 21.49
CA LEU A 46 -25.37 14.06 20.76
C LEU A 46 -23.92 13.95 21.24
N SER A 47 -23.67 13.79 22.54
CA SER A 47 -22.32 13.57 23.07
C SER A 47 -21.69 12.28 22.51
N PHE A 48 -22.47 11.21 22.43
CA PHE A 48 -22.01 9.95 21.83
C PHE A 48 -21.72 10.09 20.33
N ILE A 49 -22.62 10.75 19.60
CA ILE A 49 -22.49 11.01 18.15
C ILE A 49 -21.24 11.85 17.87
N VAL A 50 -21.01 12.93 18.62
CA VAL A 50 -19.83 13.81 18.50
C VAL A 50 -18.54 13.02 18.73
N LYS A 51 -18.47 12.20 19.80
CA LYS A 51 -17.30 11.33 20.05
C LYS A 51 -17.08 10.33 18.91
N SER A 52 -18.16 9.77 18.39
CA SER A 52 -18.11 8.82 17.27
C SER A 52 -17.59 9.48 16.00
N LEU A 53 -18.07 10.68 15.64
CA LEU A 53 -17.55 11.45 14.50
C LEU A 53 -16.04 11.69 14.60
N ARG A 54 -15.58 12.14 15.77
CA ARG A 54 -14.15 12.36 16.03
C ARG A 54 -13.33 11.09 15.78
N ASN A 55 -13.82 9.94 16.21
CA ASN A 55 -13.14 8.66 16.01
C ASN A 55 -13.11 8.25 14.53
N HIS A 56 -14.20 8.43 13.79
CA HIS A 56 -14.22 8.16 12.33
C HIS A 56 -13.21 9.03 11.58
N LEU A 57 -13.10 10.32 11.93
CA LEU A 57 -12.12 11.22 11.32
C LEU A 57 -10.67 10.81 11.62
N ARG A 58 -10.38 10.36 12.85
CA ARG A 58 -9.07 9.79 13.20
C ARG A 58 -8.74 8.53 12.40
N ILE A 59 -9.73 7.68 12.16
CA ILE A 59 -9.58 6.49 11.31
C ILE A 59 -9.26 6.94 9.88
N PHE A 60 -9.97 7.93 9.33
CA PHE A 60 -9.69 8.46 8.00
C PHE A 60 -8.29 9.07 7.88
N GLU A 61 -7.81 9.77 8.89
CA GLU A 61 -6.44 10.27 8.91
C GLU A 61 -5.41 9.13 8.93
N SER A 62 -5.67 8.07 9.68
CA SER A 62 -4.82 6.88 9.73
C SER A 62 -4.81 6.12 8.39
N LEU A 63 -5.98 6.02 7.74
CA LEU A 63 -6.12 5.44 6.40
C LEU A 63 -5.38 6.28 5.36
N LYS A 64 -5.48 7.62 5.41
CA LYS A 64 -4.72 8.53 4.56
C LYS A 64 -3.23 8.26 4.64
N ARG A 65 -2.68 8.18 5.87
CA ARG A 65 -1.27 7.87 6.10
C ARG A 65 -0.90 6.50 5.53
N SER A 66 -1.76 5.50 5.74
CA SER A 66 -1.54 4.14 5.23
C SER A 66 -1.50 4.09 3.70
N VAL A 67 -2.39 4.82 3.03
CA VAL A 67 -2.40 4.97 1.56
C VAL A 67 -1.10 5.63 1.09
N SER A 68 -0.68 6.74 1.71
CA SER A 68 0.58 7.41 1.35
C SER A 68 1.81 6.52 1.54
N LEU A 69 1.84 5.71 2.61
CA LEU A 69 2.91 4.74 2.85
C LEU A 69 2.92 3.63 1.78
N CYS A 70 1.76 3.08 1.43
CA CYS A 70 1.66 2.05 0.39
C CYS A 70 2.20 2.57 -0.95
N ILE A 71 1.85 3.81 -1.32
CA ILE A 71 2.32 4.43 -2.56
C ILE A 71 3.83 4.64 -2.52
N SER A 72 4.35 5.15 -1.40
CA SER A 72 5.79 5.36 -1.20
C SER A 72 6.57 4.04 -1.25
N ASP A 73 6.02 2.96 -0.69
CA ASP A 73 6.62 1.62 -0.76
C ASP A 73 6.65 1.06 -2.17
N VAL A 74 5.60 1.28 -2.97
CA VAL A 74 5.57 0.90 -4.39
C VAL A 74 6.66 1.65 -5.17
N SER A 75 6.75 2.97 -5.01
CA SER A 75 7.79 3.78 -5.66
C SER A 75 9.19 3.36 -5.23
N ARG A 76 9.40 3.04 -3.94
CA ARG A 76 10.69 2.55 -3.43
C ARG A 76 11.06 1.20 -4.03
N LYS A 77 10.12 0.24 -4.08
CA LYS A 77 10.36 -1.08 -4.70
C LYS A 77 10.72 -0.95 -6.17
N LYS A 78 10.02 -0.09 -6.92
CA LYS A 78 10.34 0.24 -8.31
C LYS A 78 11.80 0.67 -8.45
N SER A 79 12.24 1.66 -7.69
CA SER A 79 13.60 2.19 -7.79
C SER A 79 14.65 1.12 -7.46
N LEU A 80 14.40 0.27 -6.47
CA LEU A 80 15.31 -0.84 -6.12
C LEU A 80 15.42 -1.85 -7.27
N TYR A 81 14.29 -2.33 -7.80
CA TYR A 81 14.27 -3.26 -8.93
C TYR A 81 14.95 -2.69 -10.17
N PHE A 82 14.73 -1.41 -10.48
CA PHE A 82 15.39 -0.76 -11.61
C PHE A 82 16.91 -0.74 -11.46
N VAL A 83 17.41 -0.36 -10.28
CA VAL A 83 18.84 -0.32 -10.00
C VAL A 83 19.46 -1.72 -10.08
N GLU A 84 18.82 -2.71 -9.47
CA GLU A 84 19.30 -4.10 -9.49
C GLU A 84 19.34 -4.67 -10.91
N SER A 85 18.26 -4.55 -11.69
CA SER A 85 18.22 -5.03 -13.07
C SER A 85 19.28 -4.35 -13.95
N LYS A 86 19.44 -3.03 -13.81
CA LYS A 86 20.46 -2.28 -14.57
C LYS A 86 21.87 -2.70 -14.20
N GLN A 87 22.14 -3.03 -12.93
CA GLN A 87 23.44 -3.57 -12.53
C GLN A 87 23.72 -4.93 -13.19
N LYS A 88 22.72 -5.79 -13.34
CA LYS A 88 22.85 -7.09 -14.01
C LYS A 88 23.08 -6.92 -15.52
N ILE A 89 22.31 -6.05 -16.17
CA ILE A 89 22.52 -5.71 -17.59
C ILE A 89 23.93 -5.17 -17.82
N ASN A 90 24.38 -4.20 -17.02
CA ASN A 90 25.74 -3.65 -17.13
C ASN A 90 26.83 -4.72 -16.90
N ARG A 91 26.56 -5.75 -16.08
CA ARG A 91 27.50 -6.86 -15.91
C ARG A 91 27.58 -7.71 -17.17
N LEU A 92 26.44 -8.03 -17.79
CA LEU A 92 26.39 -8.76 -19.05
C LEU A 92 27.08 -7.98 -20.18
N GLU A 93 26.83 -6.68 -20.29
CA GLU A 93 27.49 -5.80 -21.28
C GLU A 93 29.01 -5.82 -21.13
N LYS A 94 29.53 -5.79 -19.89
CA LYS A 94 30.98 -5.91 -19.64
C LYS A 94 31.54 -7.25 -20.10
N ILE A 95 30.81 -8.35 -19.91
CA ILE A 95 31.21 -9.67 -20.41
C ILE A 95 31.21 -9.65 -21.94
N TYR A 96 30.23 -9.02 -22.58
CA TYR A 96 30.19 -8.89 -24.04
C TYR A 96 31.33 -8.04 -24.58
N ASP A 97 31.70 -6.97 -23.91
CA ASP A 97 32.86 -6.18 -24.29
C ASP A 97 34.17 -6.95 -24.11
N GLN A 98 34.27 -7.81 -23.09
CA GLN A 98 35.37 -8.76 -22.98
C GLN A 98 35.39 -9.71 -24.17
N MET A 99 34.25 -10.29 -24.56
CA MET A 99 34.17 -11.19 -25.71
C MET A 99 34.55 -10.53 -27.04
N LYS A 100 34.18 -9.26 -27.24
CA LYS A 100 34.59 -8.47 -28.41
C LYS A 100 36.10 -8.19 -28.42
N SER A 101 36.76 -8.20 -27.26
CA SER A 101 38.21 -8.01 -27.18
C SER A 101 39.01 -9.29 -27.48
N ILE A 102 38.39 -10.47 -27.28
CA ILE A 102 39.04 -11.77 -27.48
C ILE A 102 38.95 -12.15 -28.96
N LYS A 103 40.09 -12.10 -29.66
CA LYS A 103 40.19 -12.52 -31.06
C LYS A 103 40.28 -14.04 -31.17
N VAL A 104 39.49 -14.61 -32.07
CA VAL A 104 39.53 -16.05 -32.36
C VAL A 104 40.66 -16.33 -33.34
N ASP A 105 41.49 -17.36 -33.07
CA ASP A 105 42.55 -17.73 -34.00
C ASP A 105 41.94 -18.15 -35.35
N PRO A 106 42.34 -17.52 -36.48
CA PRO A 106 41.79 -17.84 -37.79
C PRO A 106 41.99 -19.30 -38.21
N SER A 107 42.96 -20.00 -37.63
CA SER A 107 43.19 -21.42 -37.91
C SER A 107 42.11 -22.34 -37.33
N LEU A 108 41.36 -21.90 -36.31
CA LEU A 108 40.22 -22.65 -35.72
C LEU A 108 38.92 -22.48 -36.51
N CYS A 109 38.96 -21.71 -37.59
CA CYS A 109 37.79 -21.18 -38.27
C CYS A 109 37.39 -22.10 -39.44
N VAL A 110 36.20 -22.73 -39.37
CA VAL A 110 35.77 -23.78 -40.32
C VAL A 110 35.44 -23.21 -41.72
N THR A 111 35.04 -21.94 -41.81
CA THR A 111 34.65 -21.30 -43.07
C THR A 111 35.80 -20.56 -43.73
N LYS A 112 36.08 -20.81 -45.03
CA LYS A 112 37.16 -20.16 -45.81
C LYS A 112 37.08 -18.61 -45.89
N ASN A 113 35.97 -18.00 -45.48
CA ASN A 113 35.76 -16.54 -45.39
C ASN A 113 35.95 -16.00 -43.96
N CYS A 114 36.95 -16.48 -43.22
CA CYS A 114 37.25 -15.92 -41.90
C CYS A 114 38.12 -14.68 -42.01
N ASN A 115 37.49 -13.51 -41.78
CA ASN A 115 38.21 -12.26 -41.55
C ASN A 115 39.13 -12.43 -40.32
N GLU A 116 40.36 -11.91 -40.39
CA GLU A 116 41.35 -11.98 -39.29
C GLU A 116 40.91 -11.28 -37.99
N ASN A 117 39.74 -10.64 -37.99
CA ASN A 117 39.20 -9.84 -36.90
C ASN A 117 37.94 -10.45 -36.26
N ARG A 118 37.64 -11.74 -36.48
CA ARG A 118 36.54 -12.38 -35.75
C ARG A 118 36.86 -12.47 -34.26
N THR A 119 35.87 -12.21 -33.45
CA THR A 119 35.92 -12.20 -31.99
C THR A 119 35.02 -13.30 -31.44
N LEU A 120 35.14 -13.63 -30.16
CA LEU A 120 34.23 -14.60 -29.53
C LEU A 120 32.77 -14.14 -29.59
N TYR A 121 32.54 -12.82 -29.55
CA TYR A 121 31.20 -12.24 -29.62
C TYR A 121 30.45 -12.60 -30.92
N ASP A 122 31.17 -12.80 -32.03
CA ASP A 122 30.57 -13.13 -33.33
C ASP A 122 29.93 -14.55 -33.37
N TYR A 123 30.18 -15.37 -32.34
CA TYR A 123 29.65 -16.73 -32.20
C TYR A 123 28.44 -16.82 -31.27
N ILE A 124 28.01 -15.71 -30.67
CA ILE A 124 26.81 -15.64 -29.82
C ILE A 124 25.64 -15.01 -30.59
N ASN A 125 24.44 -15.56 -30.42
CA ASN A 125 23.21 -14.93 -30.85
C ASN A 125 22.74 -13.90 -29.81
N ASN A 126 22.89 -12.61 -30.12
CA ASN A 126 22.52 -11.52 -29.22
C ASN A 126 21.07 -11.05 -29.38
N ASP A 127 20.35 -11.54 -30.39
CA ASP A 127 19.00 -11.05 -30.73
C ASP A 127 18.03 -11.29 -29.56
N HIS A 128 18.12 -12.45 -28.91
CA HIS A 128 17.27 -12.82 -27.78
C HIS A 128 17.47 -11.90 -26.56
N ILE A 129 18.72 -11.50 -26.28
CA ILE A 129 19.05 -10.68 -25.12
C ILE A 129 18.67 -9.22 -25.36
N SER A 130 18.88 -8.74 -26.58
CA SER A 130 18.40 -7.41 -26.98
C SER A 130 16.88 -7.30 -26.85
N ASP A 131 16.15 -8.38 -27.18
CA ASP A 131 14.70 -8.47 -27.01
C ASP A 131 14.29 -8.50 -25.53
N ILE A 132 14.98 -9.28 -24.68
CA ILE A 132 14.75 -9.27 -23.23
C ILE A 132 14.97 -7.88 -22.64
N ILE A 133 16.09 -7.23 -22.95
CA ILE A 133 16.40 -5.89 -22.43
C ILE A 133 15.32 -4.89 -22.87
N SER A 134 14.91 -4.92 -24.15
CA SER A 134 13.83 -4.06 -24.64
C SER A 134 12.50 -4.32 -23.93
N LYS A 135 12.15 -5.59 -23.69
CA LYS A 135 10.95 -5.97 -22.93
C LYS A 135 11.02 -5.49 -21.49
N MET A 136 12.17 -5.61 -20.82
CA MET A 136 12.38 -5.09 -19.47
C MET A 136 12.17 -3.57 -19.41
N ASP A 137 12.77 -2.83 -20.35
CA ASP A 137 12.60 -1.38 -20.44
C ASP A 137 11.13 -0.99 -20.63
N ASN A 138 10.40 -1.71 -21.50
CA ASN A 138 8.97 -1.50 -21.68
C ASN A 138 8.18 -1.74 -20.39
N HIS A 139 8.51 -2.78 -19.62
CA HIS A 139 7.88 -3.02 -18.32
C HIS A 139 8.19 -1.93 -17.30
N PHE A 140 9.42 -1.39 -17.29
CA PHE A 140 9.74 -0.24 -16.44
C PHE A 140 8.92 0.99 -16.82
N VAL A 141 8.78 1.29 -18.12
CA VAL A 141 7.92 2.40 -18.60
C VAL A 141 6.45 2.19 -18.21
N LEU A 142 5.94 0.96 -18.28
CA LEU A 142 4.58 0.65 -17.84
C LEU A 142 4.41 0.86 -16.33
N ILE A 143 5.35 0.38 -15.51
CA ILE A 143 5.33 0.61 -14.06
C ILE A 143 5.40 2.12 -13.76
N ASP A 144 6.24 2.88 -14.47
CA ASP A 144 6.33 4.34 -14.35
C ASP A 144 4.98 4.99 -14.65
N SER A 145 4.34 4.59 -15.74
CA SER A 145 3.03 5.13 -16.12
C SER A 145 1.93 4.82 -15.09
N LEU A 146 2.03 3.71 -14.37
CA LEU A 146 1.08 3.31 -13.32
C LEU A 146 1.33 4.05 -12.00
N VAL A 147 2.60 4.21 -11.61
CA VAL A 147 3.02 4.90 -10.38
C VAL A 147 2.82 6.40 -10.49
N ASP A 148 3.26 6.98 -11.61
CA ASP A 148 3.15 8.40 -11.93
C ASP A 148 1.82 8.71 -12.63
N SER A 149 0.89 7.74 -12.65
CA SER A 149 -0.43 7.96 -13.20
C SER A 149 -1.10 9.12 -12.45
N LYS A 150 -1.74 10.01 -13.23
CA LYS A 150 -2.69 10.99 -12.67
C LYS A 150 -3.71 10.31 -11.77
N ILE A 151 -3.97 9.02 -11.92
CA ILE A 151 -4.89 8.24 -11.08
C ILE A 151 -4.40 8.17 -9.63
N MET A 152 -3.14 7.80 -9.38
CA MET A 152 -2.58 7.75 -8.01
C MET A 152 -2.57 9.12 -7.33
N GLU A 153 -2.13 10.16 -8.06
CA GLU A 153 -2.14 11.53 -7.56
C GLU A 153 -3.57 12.02 -7.30
N ASN A 154 -4.51 11.77 -8.21
CA ASN A 154 -5.92 12.12 -8.04
C ASN A 154 -6.55 11.40 -6.84
N ILE A 155 -6.19 10.15 -6.56
CA ILE A 155 -6.67 9.41 -5.38
C ILE A 155 -6.20 10.12 -4.10
N ILE A 156 -4.92 10.49 -4.02
CA ILE A 156 -4.36 11.20 -2.86
C ILE A 156 -5.03 12.56 -2.69
N VAL A 157 -5.05 13.38 -3.75
CA VAL A 157 -5.61 14.73 -3.72
C VAL A 157 -7.09 14.70 -3.36
N ARG A 158 -7.86 13.78 -3.94
CA ARG A 158 -9.28 13.65 -3.63
C ARG A 158 -9.52 13.18 -2.20
N PHE A 159 -8.78 12.18 -1.72
CA PHE A 159 -8.85 11.76 -0.32
C PHE A 159 -8.53 12.94 0.61
N GLN A 160 -7.47 13.70 0.29
CA GLN A 160 -7.05 14.86 1.07
C GLN A 160 -8.13 15.95 1.12
N ASN A 161 -8.67 16.34 -0.04
CA ASN A 161 -9.65 17.41 -0.13
C ASN A 161 -10.94 17.06 0.62
N GLU A 162 -11.46 15.85 0.42
CA GLU A 162 -12.68 15.37 1.09
C GLU A 162 -12.45 15.18 2.61
N SER A 163 -11.30 14.63 3.01
CA SER A 163 -10.94 14.51 4.42
C SER A 163 -10.79 15.88 5.10
N ASN A 164 -10.22 16.87 4.41
CA ASN A 164 -10.08 18.23 4.93
C ASN A 164 -11.44 18.92 5.03
N TYR A 165 -12.32 18.71 4.04
CA TYR A 165 -13.70 19.20 4.08
C TYR A 165 -14.43 18.66 5.31
N LEU A 166 -14.42 17.34 5.52
CA LEU A 166 -15.05 16.71 6.67
C LEU A 166 -14.44 17.16 8.01
N TYR A 167 -13.13 17.42 8.04
CA TYR A 167 -12.46 17.95 9.22
C TYR A 167 -12.92 19.38 9.55
N ASN A 168 -13.08 20.23 8.54
CA ASN A 168 -13.57 21.60 8.72
C ASN A 168 -15.02 21.64 9.20
N GLU A 169 -15.89 20.79 8.63
CA GLU A 169 -17.27 20.61 9.11
C GLU A 169 -17.29 20.14 10.57
N TRP A 170 -16.39 19.21 10.92
CA TRP A 170 -16.22 18.76 12.28
C TRP A 170 -15.74 19.85 13.24
N GLU A 171 -14.79 20.72 12.85
CA GLU A 171 -14.35 21.83 13.71
C GLU A 171 -15.49 22.80 14.01
N SER A 172 -16.35 23.08 13.02
CA SER A 172 -17.58 23.86 13.24
C SER A 172 -18.49 23.19 14.27
N ILE A 173 -18.73 21.88 14.13
CA ILE A 173 -19.53 21.07 15.07
C ILE A 173 -18.90 21.03 16.47
N ASN A 174 -17.59 20.83 16.54
CA ASN A 174 -16.84 20.75 17.78
C ASN A 174 -16.85 22.09 18.51
N SER A 175 -16.73 23.22 17.81
CA SER A 175 -16.83 24.55 18.41
C SER A 175 -18.18 24.75 19.10
N PHE A 176 -19.28 24.33 18.45
CA PHE A 176 -20.62 24.37 19.03
C PHE A 176 -20.73 23.44 20.25
N TYR A 177 -20.22 22.21 20.14
CA TYR A 177 -20.23 21.24 21.23
C TYR A 177 -19.46 21.76 22.45
N GLN A 178 -18.27 22.33 22.26
CA GLN A 178 -17.49 22.93 23.35
C GLN A 178 -18.27 24.07 24.03
N LYS A 179 -18.96 24.90 23.24
CA LYS A 179 -19.74 26.03 23.74
C LYS A 179 -20.92 25.60 24.62
N TYR A 180 -21.78 24.73 24.11
CA TYR A 180 -23.06 24.42 24.77
C TYR A 180 -23.03 23.17 25.67
N PHE A 181 -22.14 22.20 25.43
CA PHE A 181 -22.10 20.94 26.19
C PHE A 181 -20.99 20.92 27.23
N ILE A 182 -19.82 21.48 26.92
CA ILE A 182 -18.68 21.49 27.83
C ILE A 182 -18.70 22.72 28.73
N ARG A 183 -18.83 23.91 28.13
CA ARG A 183 -18.89 25.18 28.87
C ARG A 183 -20.28 25.47 29.44
N LYS A 184 -21.30 24.71 29.00
CA LYS A 184 -22.69 24.82 29.48
C LYS A 184 -23.21 26.27 29.39
N GLU A 185 -22.87 26.94 28.29
CA GLU A 185 -23.30 28.32 28.06
C GLU A 185 -24.84 28.40 28.05
N ASN A 186 -25.38 29.42 28.73
CA ASN A 186 -26.81 29.65 28.96
C ASN A 186 -27.54 28.59 29.80
N GLU A 187 -26.86 27.56 30.34
CA GLU A 187 -27.52 26.57 31.21
C GLU A 187 -27.96 27.20 32.55
N LYS A 188 -27.18 28.15 33.08
CA LYS A 188 -27.59 28.91 34.28
C LYS A 188 -28.82 29.79 34.04
N GLU A 189 -28.96 30.33 32.84
CA GLU A 189 -30.12 31.13 32.44
C GLU A 189 -31.35 30.24 32.35
N LEU A 190 -31.21 29.06 31.72
CA LEU A 190 -32.25 28.04 31.68
C LEU A 190 -32.68 27.58 33.08
N ASP A 191 -31.72 27.24 33.95
CA ASP A 191 -31.99 26.86 35.34
C ASP A 191 -32.74 27.98 36.09
N GLY A 192 -32.37 29.24 35.81
CA GLY A 192 -33.06 30.42 36.33
C GLY A 192 -34.51 30.51 35.86
N LEU A 193 -34.79 30.27 34.57
CA LEU A 193 -36.15 30.25 34.02
C LEU A 193 -37.00 29.13 34.64
N VAL A 194 -36.44 27.93 34.80
CA VAL A 194 -37.14 26.78 35.42
C VAL A 194 -37.45 27.05 36.89
N LYS A 195 -36.47 27.62 37.62
CA LYS A 195 -36.66 28.00 39.03
C LYS A 195 -37.73 29.08 39.18
N ASN A 196 -37.68 30.12 38.34
CA ASN A 196 -38.69 31.18 38.31
C ASN A 196 -40.09 30.62 38.00
N ASN A 197 -40.20 29.72 37.02
CA ASN A 197 -41.46 29.06 36.71
C ASN A 197 -42.02 28.26 37.90
N THR A 198 -41.16 27.54 38.64
CA THR A 198 -41.56 26.77 39.82
C THR A 198 -42.05 27.67 40.96
N GLU A 199 -41.37 28.81 41.17
CA GLU A 199 -41.76 29.83 42.16
C GLU A 199 -43.10 30.48 41.80
N LEU A 200 -43.27 30.90 40.54
CA LEU A 200 -44.53 31.49 40.04
C LEU A 200 -45.68 30.48 40.04
N GLU A 201 -45.41 29.19 39.77
CA GLU A 201 -46.40 28.12 39.88
C GLU A 201 -46.92 27.98 41.31
N ALA A 202 -46.04 28.02 42.31
CA ALA A 202 -46.42 28.00 43.72
C ALA A 202 -47.28 29.22 44.10
N GLU A 203 -46.91 30.42 43.63
CA GLU A 203 -47.71 31.63 43.84
C GLU A 203 -49.09 31.56 43.18
N ILE A 204 -49.17 31.05 41.95
CA ILE A 204 -50.45 30.83 41.23
C ILE A 204 -51.34 29.85 42.00
N ILE A 205 -50.77 28.74 42.49
CA ILE A 205 -51.49 27.76 43.30
C ILE A 205 -52.06 28.41 44.56
N ASP A 206 -51.27 29.25 45.23
CA ASP A 206 -51.73 29.92 46.45
C ASP A 206 -52.83 30.95 46.14
N ILE A 207 -52.72 31.75 45.08
CA ILE A 207 -53.80 32.65 44.62
C ILE A 207 -55.09 31.87 44.28
N LEU A 208 -54.96 30.71 43.62
CA LEU A 208 -56.11 29.85 43.29
C LEU A 208 -56.77 29.27 44.55
N LYS A 209 -56.00 28.79 45.53
CA LYS A 209 -56.54 28.34 46.84
C LYS A 209 -57.27 29.48 47.54
N ASP A 210 -56.70 30.68 47.47
CA ASP A 210 -57.24 31.90 48.06
C ASP A 210 -58.58 32.33 47.43
N LEU A 211 -58.69 32.23 46.10
CA LEU A 211 -59.94 32.48 45.36
C LEU A 211 -60.99 31.41 45.65
N ASN A 212 -60.58 30.14 45.73
CA ASN A 212 -61.47 29.03 46.07
C ASN A 212 -62.00 29.16 47.51
N THR A 213 -61.13 29.51 48.46
CA THR A 213 -61.50 29.76 49.87
C THR A 213 -62.46 30.96 50.00
N HIS A 214 -62.26 32.01 49.21
CA HIS A 214 -63.19 33.15 49.19
C HIS A 214 -64.58 32.74 48.68
N LEU A 215 -64.66 31.89 47.65
CA LEU A 215 -65.92 31.34 47.17
C LEU A 215 -66.58 30.43 48.23
N ASP A 216 -65.82 29.54 48.86
CA ASP A 216 -66.31 28.66 49.92
C ASP A 216 -66.88 29.47 51.10
N ASN A 217 -66.21 30.57 51.48
CA ASN A 217 -66.69 31.50 52.50
C ASN A 217 -67.98 32.22 52.08
N CYS A 218 -68.12 32.62 50.81
CA CYS A 218 -69.37 33.20 50.29
C CYS A 218 -70.53 32.19 50.34
N ILE A 219 -70.29 30.94 49.99
CA ILE A 219 -71.27 29.85 50.05
C ILE A 219 -71.66 29.55 51.50
N ASN A 220 -70.68 29.46 52.40
CA ASN A 220 -70.91 29.17 53.82
C ASN A 220 -71.72 30.28 54.51
N TYR A 221 -71.45 31.55 54.20
CA TYR A 221 -72.24 32.67 54.73
C TYR A 221 -73.70 32.63 54.27
N GLU A 222 -73.95 32.27 53.01
CA GLU A 222 -75.29 32.10 52.46
C GLU A 222 -76.04 30.94 53.13
N LEU A 223 -75.35 29.83 53.41
CA LEU A 223 -75.93 28.66 54.09
C LEU A 223 -76.23 28.90 55.58
N GLN A 224 -75.45 29.74 56.26
CA GLN A 224 -75.58 29.98 57.70
C GLN A 224 -76.64 31.05 58.06
N ASN A 225 -77.22 31.76 57.09
CA ASN A 225 -78.17 32.88 57.33
C ASN A 225 -77.67 33.89 58.39
N SER A 226 -76.35 34.02 58.54
CA SER A 226 -75.76 34.74 59.67
C SER A 226 -75.83 36.25 59.43
N LYS A 227 -76.52 36.99 60.29
CA LYS A 227 -76.47 38.48 60.38
C LYS A 227 -75.17 38.94 61.04
N ASN A 228 -74.02 38.46 60.55
CA ASN A 228 -72.72 38.77 61.12
C ASN A 228 -72.05 39.86 60.28
N ASP A 229 -72.32 41.13 60.60
CA ASP A 229 -71.87 42.31 59.84
C ASP A 229 -70.34 42.34 59.69
N ALA A 230 -69.59 41.84 60.67
CA ALA A 230 -68.12 41.73 60.60
C ALA A 230 -67.63 40.73 59.55
N PHE A 231 -68.38 39.64 59.31
CA PHE A 231 -68.06 38.65 58.28
C PHE A 231 -68.43 39.16 56.88
N TYR A 232 -69.51 39.93 56.79
CA TYR A 232 -69.92 40.61 55.56
C TYR A 232 -68.90 41.67 55.12
N ASP A 233 -68.43 42.50 56.05
CA ASP A 233 -67.40 43.51 55.80
C ASP A 233 -66.06 42.86 55.39
N LEU A 234 -65.74 41.69 55.95
CA LEU A 234 -64.58 40.90 55.56
C LEU A 234 -64.70 40.39 54.11
N MET A 235 -65.87 39.86 53.71
CA MET A 235 -66.11 39.41 52.34
C MET A 235 -66.08 40.57 51.33
N GLN A 236 -66.60 41.74 51.70
CA GLN A 236 -66.59 42.92 50.84
C GLN A 236 -65.17 43.48 50.66
N LYS A 237 -64.37 43.52 51.73
CA LYS A 237 -62.94 43.90 51.65
C LYS A 237 -62.13 42.88 50.85
N GLN A 238 -62.39 41.59 51.01
CA GLN A 238 -61.75 40.54 50.22
C GLN A 238 -62.09 40.65 48.73
N SER A 239 -63.36 40.87 48.36
CA SER A 239 -63.78 41.00 46.96
C SER A 239 -63.02 42.12 46.20
N ALA A 240 -62.75 43.25 46.86
CA ALA A 240 -61.95 44.35 46.30
C ALA A 240 -60.45 43.96 46.16
N GLN A 241 -59.88 43.25 47.13
CA GLN A 241 -58.50 42.76 47.06
C GLN A 241 -58.32 41.66 46.01
N LYS A 242 -59.36 40.84 45.73
CA LYS A 242 -59.30 39.77 44.73
C LYS A 242 -59.22 40.27 43.28
N ALA A 243 -59.60 41.51 42.99
CA ALA A 243 -59.33 42.11 41.67
C ALA A 243 -57.82 42.27 41.44
N ALA A 244 -57.09 42.81 42.43
CA ALA A 244 -55.63 42.90 42.37
C ALA A 244 -54.96 41.51 42.34
N SER A 245 -55.52 40.51 43.04
CA SER A 245 -55.04 39.12 42.94
C SER A 245 -55.20 38.53 41.53
N MET A 246 -56.27 38.88 40.81
CA MET A 246 -56.47 38.45 39.41
C MET A 246 -55.46 39.11 38.47
N ASP A 247 -55.13 40.38 38.67
CA ASP A 247 -54.10 41.07 37.88
C ASP A 247 -52.70 40.45 38.10
N ILE A 248 -52.36 40.12 39.35
CA ILE A 248 -51.13 39.40 39.69
C ILE A 248 -51.14 38.00 39.07
N LEU A 249 -52.25 37.27 39.15
CA LEU A 249 -52.39 35.94 38.54
C LEU A 249 -52.15 35.97 37.03
N GLN A 250 -52.77 36.92 36.33
CA GLN A 250 -52.60 37.10 34.90
C GLN A 250 -51.14 37.43 34.56
N SER A 251 -50.53 38.38 35.27
CA SER A 251 -49.12 38.74 35.11
C SER A 251 -48.19 37.54 35.32
N ASN A 252 -48.39 36.75 36.39
CA ASN A 252 -47.58 35.57 36.67
C ASN A 252 -47.75 34.50 35.56
N CYS A 253 -48.97 34.27 35.09
CA CYS A 253 -49.24 33.34 33.99
C CYS A 253 -48.63 33.79 32.66
N ASP A 254 -48.61 35.11 32.39
CA ASP A 254 -47.97 35.69 31.20
C ASP A 254 -46.44 35.54 31.27
N ILE A 255 -45.84 35.76 32.44
CA ILE A 255 -44.40 35.55 32.68
C ILE A 255 -44.05 34.07 32.48
N ILE A 256 -44.82 33.14 33.06
CA ILE A 256 -44.62 31.70 32.85
C ILE A 256 -44.68 31.36 31.36
N SER A 257 -45.68 31.88 30.64
CA SER A 257 -45.84 31.62 29.22
C SER A 257 -44.66 32.16 28.39
N GLN A 258 -44.10 33.30 28.78
CA GLN A 258 -42.90 33.85 28.14
C GLN A 258 -41.65 33.02 28.44
N ASN A 259 -41.44 32.64 29.71
CA ASN A 259 -40.34 31.76 30.11
C ASN A 259 -40.39 30.42 29.37
N CYS A 260 -41.60 29.83 29.23
CA CYS A 260 -41.80 28.59 28.47
C CYS A 260 -41.39 28.73 27.00
N LYS A 261 -41.71 29.85 26.34
CA LYS A 261 -41.24 30.12 24.97
C LYS A 261 -39.73 30.27 24.87
N ASP A 262 -39.10 30.85 25.88
CA ASP A 262 -37.64 31.02 25.87
C ASP A 262 -36.91 29.70 26.18
N ILE A 263 -37.51 28.83 27.01
CA ILE A 263 -37.09 27.41 27.17
C ILE A 263 -37.19 26.68 25.83
N GLU A 264 -38.30 26.82 25.10
CA GLU A 264 -38.49 26.19 23.79
C GLU A 264 -37.44 26.62 22.77
N LYS A 265 -37.17 27.93 22.67
CA LYS A 265 -36.08 28.46 21.82
C LYS A 265 -34.73 27.90 22.22
N PHE A 266 -34.47 27.69 23.51
CA PHE A 266 -33.21 27.11 23.95
C PHE A 266 -33.10 25.64 23.53
N VAL A 267 -34.17 24.86 23.69
CA VAL A 267 -34.21 23.44 23.28
C VAL A 267 -34.06 23.30 21.76
N SER A 268 -34.64 24.21 20.95
CA SER A 268 -34.53 24.15 19.49
C SER A 268 -33.09 24.25 18.98
N ILE A 269 -32.19 24.93 19.72
CA ILE A 269 -30.75 24.99 19.38
C ILE A 269 -30.12 23.59 19.36
N PHE A 270 -30.55 22.69 20.25
CA PHE A 270 -30.04 21.32 20.31
C PHE A 270 -30.56 20.47 19.15
N GLU A 271 -31.80 20.68 18.72
CA GLU A 271 -32.37 20.02 17.54
C GLU A 271 -31.69 20.49 16.25
N ASP A 272 -31.40 21.78 16.12
CA ASP A 272 -30.63 22.31 14.99
C ASP A 272 -29.22 21.70 14.95
N PHE A 273 -28.58 21.55 16.11
CA PHE A 273 -27.28 20.90 16.21
C PHE A 273 -27.34 19.41 15.86
N ARG A 274 -28.38 18.70 16.29
CA ARG A 274 -28.66 17.31 15.90
C ARG A 274 -28.77 17.19 14.38
N ASN A 275 -29.50 18.07 13.72
CA ASN A 275 -29.65 18.07 12.27
C ASN A 275 -28.30 18.27 11.55
N LYS A 276 -27.45 19.16 12.06
CA LYS A 276 -26.07 19.33 11.56
C LYS A 276 -25.23 18.06 11.70
N LEU A 277 -25.32 17.39 12.85
CA LEU A 277 -24.61 16.13 13.10
C LEU A 277 -25.08 15.01 12.17
N ILE A 278 -26.39 14.86 11.96
CA ILE A 278 -26.96 13.88 11.03
C ILE A 278 -26.46 14.13 9.60
N LYS A 279 -26.43 15.40 9.18
CA LYS A 279 -25.90 15.78 7.86
C LYS A 279 -24.43 15.38 7.71
N CYS A 280 -23.58 15.73 8.68
CA CYS A 280 -22.17 15.38 8.66
C CYS A 280 -21.96 13.85 8.66
N PHE A 281 -22.77 13.09 9.40
CA PHE A 281 -22.73 11.63 9.38
C PHE A 281 -23.08 11.05 8.00
N LYS A 282 -24.06 11.64 7.31
CA LYS A 282 -24.40 11.24 5.94
C LYS A 282 -23.24 11.51 4.99
N GLU A 283 -22.59 12.68 5.09
CA GLU A 283 -21.41 13.03 4.30
C GLU A 283 -20.24 12.05 4.54
N ILE A 284 -20.00 11.67 5.80
CA ILE A 284 -19.01 10.64 6.15
C ILE A 284 -19.35 9.28 5.51
N LYS A 285 -20.63 8.89 5.55
CA LYS A 285 -21.07 7.62 4.97
C LYS A 285 -20.90 7.63 3.44
N ASP A 286 -21.24 8.74 2.79
CA ASP A 286 -21.09 8.92 1.36
C ASP A 286 -19.61 8.94 0.94
N PHE A 287 -18.74 9.58 1.74
CA PHE A 287 -17.28 9.53 1.56
C PHE A 287 -16.76 8.09 1.65
N SER A 288 -17.19 7.33 2.66
CA SER A 288 -16.78 5.94 2.84
C SER A 288 -17.17 5.06 1.65
N ALA A 289 -18.42 5.14 1.19
CA ALA A 289 -18.91 4.29 0.11
C ALA A 289 -18.40 4.70 -1.28
N ASN A 290 -18.34 6.01 -1.57
CA ASN A 290 -18.06 6.47 -2.93
C ASN A 290 -16.60 6.84 -3.18
N VAL A 291 -15.87 7.27 -2.15
CA VAL A 291 -14.45 7.63 -2.29
C VAL A 291 -13.57 6.46 -1.81
N LEU A 292 -13.72 6.01 -0.56
CA LEU A 292 -12.84 4.98 -0.02
C LEU A 292 -13.01 3.64 -0.74
N GLU A 293 -14.22 3.10 -0.79
CA GLU A 293 -14.44 1.77 -1.37
C GLU A 293 -14.28 1.79 -2.90
N LYS A 294 -15.06 2.63 -3.59
CA LYS A 294 -15.11 2.60 -5.06
C LYS A 294 -13.84 3.12 -5.73
N GLN A 295 -13.18 4.13 -5.17
CA GLN A 295 -12.10 4.84 -5.87
C GLN A 295 -10.74 4.57 -5.27
N VAL A 296 -10.61 4.57 -3.94
CA VAL A 296 -9.31 4.35 -3.29
C VAL A 296 -8.99 2.86 -3.31
N GLN A 297 -9.84 2.04 -2.71
CA GLN A 297 -9.57 0.60 -2.57
C GLN A 297 -9.49 -0.11 -3.91
N ASN A 298 -10.49 0.03 -4.79
CA ASN A 298 -10.50 -0.69 -6.06
C ASN A 298 -9.34 -0.30 -6.98
N ASN A 299 -9.05 1.00 -7.10
CA ASN A 299 -7.96 1.44 -7.98
C ASN A 299 -6.59 1.12 -7.38
N LEU A 300 -6.37 1.33 -6.08
CA LEU A 300 -5.09 0.97 -5.46
C LEU A 300 -4.84 -0.54 -5.52
N LEU A 301 -5.86 -1.38 -5.28
CA LEU A 301 -5.72 -2.82 -5.41
C LEU A 301 -5.42 -3.23 -6.86
N LYS A 302 -6.09 -2.60 -7.84
CA LYS A 302 -5.83 -2.84 -9.26
C LYS A 302 -4.39 -2.47 -9.64
N ILE A 303 -3.98 -1.24 -9.34
CA ILE A 303 -2.62 -0.74 -9.62
C ILE A 303 -1.57 -1.62 -8.93
N THR A 304 -1.78 -1.97 -7.66
CA THR A 304 -0.84 -2.81 -6.91
C THR A 304 -0.72 -4.22 -7.52
N ARG A 305 -1.83 -4.81 -8.00
CA ARG A 305 -1.81 -6.11 -8.68
C ARG A 305 -1.09 -6.03 -10.03
N GLU A 306 -1.34 -5.00 -10.82
CA GLU A 306 -0.69 -4.80 -12.12
C GLU A 306 0.82 -4.58 -11.95
N ILE A 307 1.22 -3.74 -11.01
CA ILE A 307 2.64 -3.52 -10.69
C ILE A 307 3.29 -4.81 -10.20
N LYS A 308 2.62 -5.59 -9.35
CA LYS A 308 3.14 -6.88 -8.89
C LYS A 308 3.36 -7.84 -10.07
N ALA A 309 2.39 -7.95 -10.97
CA ALA A 309 2.53 -8.81 -12.15
C ALA A 309 3.73 -8.40 -13.01
N HIS A 310 3.95 -7.10 -13.20
CA HIS A 310 5.14 -6.62 -13.90
C HIS A 310 6.45 -6.90 -13.15
N PHE A 311 6.48 -6.80 -11.82
CA PHE A 311 7.67 -7.20 -11.05
C PHE A 311 7.95 -8.70 -11.12
N ASP A 312 6.92 -9.53 -11.11
CA ASP A 312 7.07 -10.98 -11.26
C ASP A 312 7.71 -11.30 -12.62
N THR A 313 7.21 -10.71 -13.72
CA THR A 313 7.82 -10.85 -15.06
C THR A 313 9.24 -10.28 -15.16
N LEU A 314 9.51 -9.13 -14.53
CA LEU A 314 10.86 -8.55 -14.50
C LEU A 314 11.86 -9.43 -13.75
N ASN A 315 11.40 -10.17 -12.73
CA ASN A 315 12.25 -11.15 -12.05
C ASN A 315 12.63 -12.29 -12.98
N ASP A 316 11.71 -12.83 -13.77
CA ASP A 316 12.00 -13.89 -14.74
C ASP A 316 13.09 -13.44 -15.73
N TYR A 317 12.94 -12.25 -16.33
CA TYR A 317 13.96 -11.69 -17.22
C TYR A 317 15.30 -11.42 -16.54
N LYS A 318 15.29 -11.04 -15.27
CA LYS A 318 16.51 -10.82 -14.49
C LYS A 318 17.26 -12.14 -14.28
N GLU A 319 16.55 -13.23 -13.99
CA GLU A 319 17.17 -14.56 -13.88
C GLU A 319 17.73 -15.02 -15.22
N ASP A 320 17.03 -14.79 -16.33
CA ASP A 320 17.55 -15.08 -17.68
C ASP A 320 18.87 -14.32 -17.94
N ILE A 321 18.95 -13.03 -17.61
CA ILE A 321 20.19 -12.23 -17.75
C ILE A 321 21.33 -12.77 -16.89
N ILE A 322 21.03 -13.26 -15.69
CA ILE A 322 22.03 -13.89 -14.81
C ILE A 322 22.54 -15.16 -15.48
N GLN A 323 21.66 -16.03 -15.96
CA GLN A 323 22.04 -17.25 -16.65
C GLN A 323 22.88 -16.96 -17.90
N PHE A 324 22.47 -16.00 -18.74
CA PHE A 324 23.25 -15.59 -19.90
C PHE A 324 24.63 -15.05 -19.54
N SER A 325 24.75 -14.37 -18.39
CA SER A 325 26.05 -13.89 -17.91
C SER A 325 26.96 -15.06 -17.52
N GLU A 326 26.42 -16.08 -16.86
CA GLU A 326 27.15 -17.28 -16.47
C GLU A 326 27.55 -18.11 -17.70
N ASP A 327 26.60 -18.40 -18.60
CA ASP A 327 26.85 -19.14 -19.84
C ASP A 327 27.92 -18.45 -20.72
N SER A 328 27.92 -17.11 -20.75
CA SER A 328 28.91 -16.35 -21.51
C SER A 328 30.31 -16.43 -20.90
N LEU A 329 30.44 -16.49 -19.58
CA LEU A 329 31.72 -16.71 -18.91
C LEU A 329 32.24 -18.13 -19.15
N ASP A 330 31.37 -19.13 -19.01
CA ASP A 330 31.71 -20.53 -19.28
C ASP A 330 32.13 -20.74 -20.75
N PHE A 331 31.50 -20.01 -21.68
CA PHE A 331 31.89 -20.03 -23.08
C PHE A 331 33.28 -19.43 -23.32
N ILE A 332 33.63 -18.33 -22.64
CA ILE A 332 34.98 -17.74 -22.70
C ILE A 332 36.02 -18.75 -22.20
N ASP A 333 35.78 -19.37 -21.05
CA ASP A 333 36.71 -20.34 -20.48
C ASP A 333 36.85 -21.58 -21.37
N SER A 334 35.72 -22.08 -21.90
CA SER A 334 35.69 -23.20 -22.83
C SER A 334 36.48 -22.95 -24.10
N TYR A 335 36.46 -21.72 -24.63
CA TYR A 335 37.29 -21.35 -25.77
C TYR A 335 38.79 -21.46 -25.45
N TYR A 336 39.22 -20.95 -24.30
CA TYR A 336 40.63 -21.06 -23.90
C TYR A 336 41.04 -22.52 -23.66
N TYR A 337 40.18 -23.36 -23.09
CA TYR A 337 40.43 -24.80 -22.99
C TYR A 337 40.52 -25.47 -24.38
N LEU A 338 39.71 -25.08 -25.35
CA LEU A 338 39.79 -25.58 -26.72
C LEU A 338 41.16 -25.26 -27.36
N VAL A 339 41.67 -24.03 -27.17
CA VAL A 339 43.00 -23.64 -27.65
C VAL A 339 44.08 -24.56 -27.05
N LEU A 340 44.03 -24.79 -25.73
CA LEU A 340 45.00 -25.66 -25.05
C LEU A 340 44.88 -27.13 -25.49
N GLU A 341 43.68 -27.63 -25.74
CA GLU A 341 43.46 -29.00 -26.19
C GLU A 341 44.00 -29.21 -27.61
N VAL A 342 43.81 -28.24 -28.50
CA VAL A 342 44.39 -28.28 -29.85
C VAL A 342 45.92 -28.25 -29.79
N ASP A 343 46.52 -27.41 -28.93
CA ASP A 343 47.97 -27.39 -28.72
C ASP A 343 48.49 -28.74 -28.17
N ARG A 344 47.78 -29.31 -27.18
CA ARG A 344 48.11 -30.63 -26.61
C ARG A 344 48.10 -31.73 -27.68
N ARG A 345 47.10 -31.74 -28.56
CA ARG A 345 47.01 -32.70 -29.67
C ARG A 345 48.09 -32.48 -30.72
N CYS A 346 48.43 -31.22 -31.04
CA CYS A 346 49.57 -30.90 -31.89
C CYS A 346 50.91 -31.40 -31.30
N ALA A 347 51.11 -31.24 -29.98
CA ALA A 347 52.29 -31.74 -29.29
C ALA A 347 52.35 -33.28 -29.30
N LEU A 348 51.20 -33.95 -29.13
CA LEU A 348 51.11 -35.41 -29.26
C LEU A 348 51.47 -35.88 -30.67
N ASN A 349 50.92 -35.25 -31.71
CA ASN A 349 51.24 -35.56 -33.11
C ASN A 349 52.76 -35.45 -33.38
N LYS A 350 53.40 -34.39 -32.88
CA LYS A 350 54.86 -34.24 -32.99
C LYS A 350 55.61 -35.35 -32.25
N LYS A 351 55.18 -35.73 -31.05
CA LYS A 351 55.80 -36.83 -30.29
C LYS A 351 55.67 -38.16 -31.03
N VAL A 352 54.49 -38.47 -31.57
CA VAL A 352 54.28 -39.70 -32.35
C VAL A 352 55.13 -39.68 -33.61
N GLN A 353 55.20 -38.56 -34.34
CA GLN A 353 56.05 -38.45 -35.52
C GLN A 353 57.53 -38.65 -35.18
N ASN A 354 58.01 -38.08 -34.07
CA ASN A 354 59.39 -38.28 -33.62
C ASN A 354 59.66 -39.75 -33.30
N LEU A 355 58.74 -40.44 -32.60
CA LEU A 355 58.88 -41.87 -32.31
C LEU A 355 58.93 -42.73 -33.57
N ILE A 356 58.11 -42.39 -34.58
CA ILE A 356 58.14 -43.08 -35.87
C ILE A 356 59.49 -42.84 -36.57
N ASN A 357 59.96 -41.60 -36.61
CA ASN A 357 61.25 -41.25 -37.22
C ASN A 357 62.41 -41.97 -36.50
N ASP A 358 62.38 -42.02 -35.17
CA ASP A 358 63.38 -42.71 -34.34
C ASP A 358 63.37 -44.22 -34.64
N PHE A 359 62.17 -44.81 -34.70
CA PHE A 359 62.00 -46.23 -35.05
C PHE A 359 62.48 -46.53 -36.48
N GLU A 360 62.14 -45.69 -37.46
CA GLU A 360 62.63 -45.83 -38.84
C GLU A 360 64.15 -45.73 -38.91
N SER A 361 64.76 -44.83 -38.15
CA SER A 361 66.21 -44.67 -38.07
C SER A 361 66.87 -45.89 -37.42
N GLU A 362 66.28 -46.43 -36.35
CA GLU A 362 66.77 -47.65 -35.70
C GLU A 362 66.66 -48.87 -36.63
N LEU A 363 65.54 -48.99 -37.35
CA LEU A 363 65.32 -50.07 -38.31
C LEU A 363 66.32 -49.99 -39.48
N LYS A 364 66.61 -48.80 -40.00
CA LYS A 364 67.68 -48.59 -41.01
C LYS A 364 69.05 -49.00 -40.45
N THR A 365 69.35 -48.64 -39.21
CA THR A 365 70.61 -49.00 -38.55
C THR A 365 70.75 -50.53 -38.40
N LEU A 366 69.66 -51.23 -38.04
CA LEU A 366 69.63 -52.70 -37.97
C LEU A 366 69.81 -53.35 -39.35
N GLN A 367 69.18 -52.80 -40.39
CA GLN A 367 69.34 -53.25 -41.77
C GLN A 367 70.79 -53.10 -42.27
N GLU A 368 71.41 -51.96 -42.03
CA GLU A 368 72.81 -51.72 -42.37
C GLU A 368 73.75 -52.67 -41.62
N ASN A 369 73.53 -52.84 -40.32
CA ASN A 369 74.32 -53.78 -39.50
C ASN A 369 74.20 -55.23 -39.96
N ASP A 370 72.99 -55.69 -40.32
CA ASP A 370 72.77 -57.03 -40.87
C ASP A 370 73.48 -57.20 -42.21
N SER A 371 73.36 -56.21 -43.11
CA SER A 371 74.07 -56.20 -44.40
C SER A 371 75.58 -56.29 -44.23
N ILE A 372 76.17 -55.51 -43.31
CA ILE A 372 77.61 -55.55 -43.00
C ILE A 372 78.01 -56.96 -42.52
N LYS A 373 77.25 -57.54 -41.58
CA LYS A 373 77.54 -58.88 -41.04
C LYS A 373 77.42 -59.98 -42.10
N ARG A 374 76.42 -59.90 -42.98
CA ARG A 374 76.26 -60.83 -44.11
C ARG A 374 77.41 -60.72 -45.10
N ASN A 375 77.80 -59.50 -45.46
CA ASN A 375 78.95 -59.27 -46.34
C ASN A 375 80.25 -59.79 -45.74
N GLN A 376 80.46 -59.58 -44.44
CA GLN A 376 81.59 -60.13 -43.72
C GLN A 376 81.57 -61.66 -43.69
N PHE A 377 80.43 -62.26 -43.37
CA PHE A 377 80.25 -63.73 -43.43
C PHE A 377 80.57 -64.28 -44.83
N MET A 378 80.08 -63.62 -45.88
CA MET A 378 80.35 -64.01 -47.27
C MET A 378 81.84 -63.88 -47.62
N SER A 379 82.49 -62.80 -47.20
CA SER A 379 83.93 -62.61 -47.39
C SER A 379 84.75 -63.71 -46.70
N ASP A 380 84.43 -64.02 -45.45
CA ASP A 380 85.28 -64.85 -44.59
C ASP A 380 85.03 -66.36 -44.80
N HIS A 381 83.82 -66.74 -45.20
CA HIS A 381 83.39 -68.15 -45.19
C HIS A 381 82.82 -68.66 -46.52
N ALA A 382 82.40 -67.82 -47.47
CA ALA A 382 81.70 -68.29 -48.67
C ALA A 382 82.54 -69.25 -49.53
N ALA A 383 83.86 -69.07 -49.57
CA ALA A 383 84.77 -69.94 -50.34
C ALA A 383 84.77 -71.41 -49.85
N PHE A 384 84.33 -71.67 -48.62
CA PHE A 384 84.31 -73.00 -48.00
C PHE A 384 82.92 -73.62 -47.95
N LEU A 385 81.88 -72.89 -48.36
CA LEU A 385 80.49 -73.35 -48.34
C LEU A 385 80.08 -73.84 -49.74
N PRO A 386 79.73 -75.12 -49.92
CA PRO A 386 79.26 -75.59 -51.21
C PRO A 386 77.86 -75.02 -51.49
N GLN A 387 77.61 -74.61 -52.74
CA GLN A 387 76.38 -73.91 -53.17
C GLN A 387 75.08 -74.68 -52.89
N ASN A 388 75.14 -75.99 -52.64
CA ASN A 388 73.99 -76.84 -52.36
C ASN A 388 73.71 -77.07 -50.86
N LEU A 389 74.48 -76.45 -49.96
CA LEU A 389 74.29 -76.62 -48.51
C LEU A 389 73.03 -75.91 -47.99
N ALA A 390 72.78 -74.72 -48.50
CA ALA A 390 71.62 -73.89 -48.18
C ALA A 390 71.22 -73.12 -49.44
N ASP A 391 69.93 -72.79 -49.55
CA ASP A 391 69.45 -71.94 -50.62
C ASP A 391 70.19 -70.59 -50.56
N PHE A 392 70.76 -70.16 -51.69
CA PHE A 392 71.54 -68.92 -51.79
C PHE A 392 70.67 -67.70 -51.45
N ASP A 393 69.35 -67.85 -51.59
CA ASP A 393 68.33 -66.87 -51.20
C ASP A 393 68.20 -66.71 -49.69
N ILE A 394 68.68 -67.64 -48.85
CA ILE A 394 68.68 -67.44 -47.39
C ILE A 394 69.71 -66.39 -46.99
N ILE A 395 70.92 -66.46 -47.57
CA ILE A 395 72.02 -65.54 -47.27
C ILE A 395 71.80 -64.19 -47.97
N ASN A 396 71.27 -64.20 -49.19
CA ASN A 396 70.98 -62.98 -49.97
C ASN A 396 69.53 -62.51 -49.89
N SER A 397 68.75 -63.06 -48.96
CA SER A 397 67.37 -62.64 -48.75
C SER A 397 67.33 -61.13 -48.50
N LYS A 398 66.44 -60.43 -49.20
CA LYS A 398 66.18 -59.03 -48.87
C LYS A 398 65.72 -58.95 -47.41
N PHE A 399 66.25 -57.99 -46.66
CA PHE A 399 65.75 -57.71 -45.33
C PHE A 399 64.24 -57.45 -45.40
N PRO A 400 63.42 -57.98 -44.47
CA PRO A 400 61.98 -57.76 -44.50
C PRO A 400 61.66 -56.26 -44.56
N GLN A 401 60.94 -55.85 -45.59
CA GLN A 401 60.47 -54.48 -45.73
C GLN A 401 59.29 -54.29 -44.77
N LEU A 402 59.51 -53.51 -43.71
CA LEU A 402 58.44 -53.08 -42.83
C LEU A 402 57.86 -51.78 -43.40
N GLU A 403 56.58 -51.81 -43.78
CA GLU A 403 55.85 -50.61 -44.18
C GLU A 403 55.08 -50.07 -42.97
N LEU A 404 55.52 -48.92 -42.46
CA LEU A 404 54.83 -48.19 -41.40
C LEU A 404 53.99 -47.09 -42.02
N SER A 405 52.66 -47.29 -42.03
CA SER A 405 51.72 -46.25 -42.41
C SER A 405 51.08 -45.63 -41.16
N TYR A 406 51.48 -44.41 -40.82
CA TYR A 406 50.77 -43.59 -39.85
C TYR A 406 50.31 -42.30 -40.52
N THR A 407 49.02 -42.02 -40.41
CA THR A 407 48.44 -40.78 -40.91
C THR A 407 48.30 -39.81 -39.75
N LEU A 408 49.13 -38.75 -39.77
CA LEU A 408 48.99 -37.66 -38.82
C LEU A 408 47.60 -37.03 -38.93
N GLU A 409 47.00 -36.73 -37.78
CA GLU A 409 45.79 -35.94 -37.75
C GLU A 409 46.07 -34.52 -38.27
N ASN A 410 45.23 -34.04 -39.18
CA ASN A 410 45.34 -32.69 -39.73
C ASN A 410 44.76 -31.66 -38.75
N LEU A 411 45.63 -31.13 -37.88
CA LEU A 411 45.27 -30.13 -36.88
C LEU A 411 45.70 -28.72 -37.30
N PRO A 412 44.94 -27.68 -36.92
CA PRO A 412 45.27 -26.30 -37.23
C PRO A 412 46.53 -25.83 -36.48
N SER A 413 47.34 -25.01 -37.14
CA SER A 413 48.54 -24.42 -36.54
C SER A 413 48.19 -23.15 -35.77
N LEU A 414 48.07 -23.27 -34.45
CA LEU A 414 47.81 -22.15 -33.55
C LEU A 414 49.02 -21.20 -33.41
N ARG A 415 48.75 -19.91 -33.19
CA ARG A 415 49.79 -18.93 -32.83
C ARG A 415 50.26 -19.14 -31.39
N LYS A 416 51.57 -19.12 -31.14
CA LYS A 416 52.12 -19.27 -29.77
C LYS A 416 51.55 -18.24 -28.77
N SER A 417 51.36 -17.00 -29.21
CA SER A 417 50.81 -15.93 -28.38
C SER A 417 49.41 -16.25 -27.83
N ILE A 418 48.57 -16.97 -28.60
CA ILE A 418 47.21 -17.30 -28.16
C ILE A 418 47.21 -18.45 -27.15
N VAL A 419 48.16 -19.39 -27.27
CA VAL A 419 48.36 -20.46 -26.30
C VAL A 419 48.85 -19.87 -24.97
N GLU A 420 49.83 -18.97 -25.01
CA GLU A 420 50.34 -18.27 -23.82
C GLU A 420 49.24 -17.42 -23.15
N GLU A 421 48.43 -16.70 -23.93
CA GLU A 421 47.27 -15.96 -23.44
C GLU A 421 46.28 -16.88 -22.73
N SER A 422 45.94 -18.02 -23.35
CA SER A 422 45.02 -19.02 -22.79
C SER A 422 45.52 -19.57 -21.45
N ILE A 423 46.82 -19.89 -21.34
CA ILE A 423 47.45 -20.34 -20.09
C ILE A 423 47.35 -19.26 -19.01
N ASN A 424 47.65 -18.00 -19.35
CA ASN A 424 47.64 -16.91 -18.39
C ASN A 424 46.22 -16.60 -17.89
N LYS A 425 45.22 -16.63 -18.79
CA LYS A 425 43.81 -16.39 -18.47
C LYS A 425 43.25 -17.45 -17.53
N LEU A 426 43.46 -18.73 -17.84
CA LEU A 426 42.95 -19.84 -17.01
C LEU A 426 43.70 -19.95 -15.67
N LYS A 427 44.97 -19.54 -15.59
CA LYS A 427 45.68 -19.44 -14.31
C LYS A 427 45.13 -18.31 -13.43
N ALA A 428 44.80 -17.16 -14.03
CA ALA A 428 44.23 -16.03 -13.32
C ALA A 428 42.81 -16.33 -12.80
N SER A 429 41.97 -17.03 -13.57
CA SER A 429 40.62 -17.42 -13.13
C SER A 429 40.63 -18.40 -11.95
N HIS A 430 41.63 -19.29 -11.85
CA HIS A 430 41.79 -20.19 -10.71
C HIS A 430 42.32 -19.52 -9.42
N THR A 431 42.86 -18.30 -9.50
CA THR A 431 43.30 -17.55 -8.32
C THR A 431 42.21 -16.68 -7.67
N ASP A 432 41.13 -16.36 -8.40
CA ASP A 432 40.03 -15.51 -7.89
C ASP A 432 38.89 -16.32 -7.20
N ILE A 433 39.01 -17.66 -7.07
CA ILE A 433 38.01 -18.56 -6.42
C ILE A 433 38.58 -19.20 -5.12
N ARG A 434 39.46 -18.52 -4.37
CA ARG A 434 39.89 -18.99 -3.04
C ARG A 434 39.74 -17.95 -1.94
#